data_AF-A0A2D9KQN5-F1
#
_entry.id   AF-A0A2D9KQN5-F1
#
_cell.length_a   1.000
_cell.length_b   1.000
_cell.length_c   1.000
_cell.angle_alpha   90.00
_cell.angle_beta   90.00
_cell.angle_gamma   90.00
#
_symmetry.space_group_name_H-M   'P 1'
#
loop_
_entity.id
_entity.type
_entity.pdbx_description
1 polymer ?
#
loop_
_entity_poly.entity_id
_entity_poly.type
_entity_poly.pdbx_seq_one_letter_code
_entity_poly.pdbx_strand_id
1 'polypeptide(L)'
;MPDTETFYTAQLKKKRAWTAGPITEGELRPGGEDVVKRALSLRILEIPVGNFVKEATKGDLPKVNGVKEVLLSNIDDEEKHDIALNHAAAVIDCSKYEREAEVIKKAWLDLDRHPILKTVVIERSVFFVLLPIFRYLGSVGLRKQAAEISRDEVIHTSVGSKICTDLNLQGDKQLNALRRATVAWVVDSLHGQSDDKFLSKDFWQNNSKNLYYTGQAPDLVETRASRMPAFFETNAIDLPQYI
;
A
#
# COMPACT_ATOMS: atom_id res chain seq x y z
N MET A 1 -10.48 5.97 -36.05
CA MET A 1 -9.02 6.03 -35.83
C MET A 1 -8.66 4.83 -34.98
N PRO A 2 -7.56 4.09 -35.24
CA PRO A 2 -7.13 3.08 -34.28
C PRO A 2 -6.86 3.78 -32.95
N ASP A 3 -7.45 3.28 -31.87
CA ASP A 3 -7.30 3.85 -30.53
C ASP A 3 -5.81 3.97 -30.20
N THR A 4 -5.31 5.20 -30.17
CA THR A 4 -3.91 5.49 -29.90
C THR A 4 -3.68 5.15 -28.43
N GLU A 5 -2.69 4.30 -28.16
CA GLU A 5 -2.35 3.92 -26.78
C GLU A 5 -2.04 5.18 -25.96
N THR A 6 -2.74 5.34 -24.85
CA THR A 6 -2.52 6.43 -23.89
C THR A 6 -1.69 5.90 -22.73
N PHE A 7 -1.16 6.81 -21.90
CA PHE A 7 -0.54 6.41 -20.65
C PHE A 7 -1.46 5.49 -19.82
N TYR A 8 -2.75 5.82 -19.74
CA TYR A 8 -3.71 5.10 -18.89
C TYR A 8 -4.01 3.70 -19.44
N THR A 9 -4.23 3.57 -20.75
CA THR A 9 -4.42 2.24 -21.36
C THR A 9 -3.15 1.39 -21.32
N ALA A 10 -1.96 2.01 -21.40
CA ALA A 10 -0.68 1.32 -21.23
C ALA A 10 -0.47 0.83 -19.78
N GLN A 11 -0.88 1.58 -18.75
CA GLN A 11 -0.82 1.11 -17.36
C GLN A 11 -1.79 -0.04 -17.12
N LEU A 12 -3.02 0.06 -17.63
CA LEU A 12 -4.03 -0.99 -17.51
C LEU A 12 -3.54 -2.33 -18.10
N LYS A 13 -2.84 -2.30 -19.24
CA LYS A 13 -2.24 -3.50 -19.87
C LYS A 13 -1.15 -4.18 -19.04
N LYS A 14 -0.54 -3.50 -18.05
CA LYS A 14 0.50 -4.08 -17.19
C LYS A 14 -0.07 -4.87 -16.02
N LYS A 15 -1.36 -4.69 -15.70
CA LYS A 15 -2.02 -5.40 -14.60
C LYS A 15 -2.01 -6.89 -14.86
N ARG A 16 -1.79 -7.68 -13.81
CA ARG A 16 -1.74 -9.14 -13.87
C ARG A 16 -2.75 -9.71 -12.89
N ALA A 17 -3.50 -10.72 -13.31
CA ALA A 17 -4.39 -11.43 -12.42
C ALA A 17 -3.59 -12.19 -11.35
N TRP A 18 -4.08 -12.18 -10.13
CA TRP A 18 -3.59 -12.95 -8.99
C TRP A 18 -4.73 -13.22 -8.02
N THR A 19 -4.57 -14.21 -7.14
CA THR A 19 -5.58 -14.61 -6.16
C THR A 19 -5.22 -14.19 -4.74
N ALA A 20 -6.18 -13.58 -4.06
CA ALA A 20 -6.10 -13.32 -2.63
C ALA A 20 -6.39 -14.62 -1.85
N GLY A 21 -5.44 -15.55 -1.88
CA GLY A 21 -5.54 -16.81 -1.16
C GLY A 21 -5.26 -16.70 0.35
N PRO A 22 -5.75 -17.65 1.15
CA PRO A 22 -5.37 -17.76 2.55
C PRO A 22 -3.86 -17.99 2.68
N ILE A 23 -3.29 -17.57 3.80
CA ILE A 23 -1.89 -17.83 4.15
C ILE A 23 -1.79 -18.61 5.45
N THR A 24 -0.65 -19.27 5.67
CA THR A 24 -0.38 -19.93 6.94
C THR A 24 0.23 -18.98 7.96
N GLU A 25 0.03 -19.29 9.25
CA GLU A 25 0.78 -18.63 10.33
C GLU A 25 2.27 -18.88 10.14
N GLY A 26 3.09 -17.90 10.47
CA GLY A 26 4.54 -18.05 10.41
C GLY A 26 5.27 -17.01 11.24
N GLU A 27 6.57 -17.20 11.38
CA GLU A 27 7.39 -16.36 12.23
C GLU A 27 7.55 -14.95 11.66
N LEU A 28 7.30 -13.97 12.54
CA LEU A 28 7.65 -12.58 12.31
C LEU A 28 9.11 -12.36 12.70
N ARG A 29 9.75 -11.34 12.14
CA ARG A 29 11.12 -11.01 12.51
C ARG A 29 11.16 -10.52 13.97
N PRO A 30 12.08 -11.04 14.81
CA PRO A 30 12.28 -10.56 16.17
C PRO A 30 12.51 -9.05 16.22
N GLY A 31 11.76 -8.36 17.08
CA GLY A 31 11.79 -6.90 17.25
C GLY A 31 10.88 -6.14 16.27
N GLY A 32 10.30 -6.81 15.27
CA GLY A 32 9.41 -6.22 14.26
C GLY A 32 7.93 -6.53 14.47
N GLU A 33 7.58 -7.37 15.45
CA GLU A 33 6.24 -7.93 15.60
C GLU A 33 5.17 -6.88 15.86
N ASP A 34 5.46 -5.93 16.76
CA ASP A 34 4.55 -4.82 17.08
C ASP A 34 4.31 -3.93 15.86
N VAL A 35 5.36 -3.65 15.07
CA VAL A 35 5.27 -2.85 13.84
C VAL A 35 4.43 -3.54 12.78
N VAL A 36 4.64 -4.85 12.57
CA VAL A 36 3.85 -5.64 11.62
C VAL A 36 2.38 -5.65 12.01
N LYS A 37 2.07 -5.85 13.30
CA LYS A 37 0.68 -5.86 13.79
C LYS A 37 0.00 -4.51 13.66
N ARG A 38 0.70 -3.41 13.96
CA ARG A 38 0.20 -2.05 13.73
C ARG A 38 -0.03 -1.79 12.24
N ALA A 39 0.94 -2.09 11.38
CA ALA A 39 0.81 -1.96 9.93
C ALA A 39 -0.39 -2.78 9.40
N LEU A 40 -0.55 -4.02 9.84
CA LEU A 40 -1.64 -4.91 9.42
C LEU A 40 -3.01 -4.43 9.91
N SER A 41 -3.08 -3.77 11.07
CA SER A 41 -4.34 -3.15 11.52
C SER A 41 -4.81 -2.00 10.62
N LEU A 42 -3.91 -1.37 9.86
CA LEU A 42 -4.26 -0.34 8.87
C LEU A 42 -4.79 -0.89 7.54
N ARG A 43 -4.92 -2.23 7.38
CA ARG A 43 -5.68 -2.85 6.27
C ARG A 43 -7.08 -2.29 6.11
N ILE A 44 -7.65 -1.76 7.19
CA ILE A 44 -8.96 -1.11 7.18
C ILE A 44 -9.05 0.15 6.30
N LEU A 45 -7.91 0.63 5.80
CA LEU A 45 -7.84 1.75 4.84
C LEU A 45 -8.06 1.32 3.39
N GLU A 46 -7.95 0.03 3.03
CA GLU A 46 -8.11 -0.46 1.64
C GLU A 46 -9.48 -0.05 1.06
N ILE A 47 -10.56 -0.38 1.77
CA ILE A 47 -11.93 -0.02 1.35
C ILE A 47 -12.15 1.51 1.27
N PRO A 48 -11.74 2.33 2.26
CA PRO A 48 -11.72 3.79 2.11
C PRO A 48 -10.95 4.29 0.88
N VAL A 49 -9.80 3.72 0.55
CA VAL A 49 -9.01 4.10 -0.63
C VAL A 49 -9.79 3.83 -1.91
N GLY A 50 -10.38 2.64 -2.05
CA GLY A 50 -11.25 2.31 -3.19
C GLY A 50 -12.46 3.24 -3.29
N ASN A 51 -13.07 3.61 -2.15
CA ASN A 51 -14.17 4.57 -2.11
C ASN A 51 -13.75 5.97 -2.55
N PHE A 52 -12.56 6.45 -2.17
CA PHE A 52 -12.04 7.73 -2.66
C PHE A 52 -11.84 7.72 -4.17
N VAL A 53 -11.31 6.62 -4.74
CA VAL A 53 -11.18 6.47 -6.19
C VAL A 53 -12.57 6.50 -6.84
N LYS A 54 -13.53 5.76 -6.30
CA LYS A 54 -14.92 5.72 -6.77
C LYS A 54 -15.57 7.10 -6.75
N GLU A 55 -15.36 7.89 -5.70
CA GLU A 55 -15.83 9.26 -5.62
C GLU A 55 -15.16 10.16 -6.67
N ALA A 56 -13.83 10.05 -6.85
CA ALA A 56 -13.12 10.79 -7.88
C ALA A 56 -13.68 10.51 -9.28
N THR A 57 -14.16 9.29 -9.56
CA THR A 57 -14.77 8.95 -10.86
C THR A 57 -16.09 9.66 -11.16
N LYS A 58 -16.72 10.28 -10.15
CA LYS A 58 -17.92 11.10 -10.31
C LYS A 58 -17.62 12.57 -10.59
N GLY A 59 -16.39 13.00 -10.35
CA GLY A 59 -15.92 14.38 -10.55
C GLY A 59 -15.26 14.61 -11.91
N ASP A 60 -14.56 15.74 -12.02
CA ASP A 60 -13.82 16.12 -13.22
C ASP A 60 -12.52 15.33 -13.35
N LEU A 61 -12.58 14.19 -14.03
CA LEU A 61 -11.40 13.43 -14.44
C LEU A 61 -10.83 13.97 -15.77
N PRO A 62 -9.52 13.78 -16.02
CA PRO A 62 -8.95 14.05 -17.34
C PRO A 62 -9.72 13.32 -18.45
N LYS A 63 -10.11 14.05 -19.50
CA LYS A 63 -10.83 13.52 -20.67
C LYS A 63 -9.89 12.78 -21.63
N VAL A 64 -9.20 11.78 -21.11
CA VAL A 64 -8.23 10.95 -21.85
C VAL A 64 -8.72 9.51 -21.86
N ASN A 65 -8.59 8.83 -23.01
CA ASN A 65 -8.96 7.43 -23.15
C ASN A 65 -8.22 6.56 -22.10
N GLY A 66 -8.94 5.66 -21.42
CA GLY A 66 -8.41 4.71 -20.45
C GLY A 66 -8.42 5.17 -18.99
N VAL A 67 -8.69 6.46 -18.71
CA VAL A 67 -8.66 6.99 -17.33
C VAL A 67 -9.69 6.30 -16.45
N LYS A 68 -10.93 6.22 -16.91
CA LYS A 68 -12.02 5.67 -16.08
C LYS A 68 -11.86 4.16 -15.93
N GLU A 69 -11.45 3.49 -17.00
CA GLU A 69 -11.22 2.05 -17.05
C GLU A 69 -10.13 1.62 -16.08
N VAL A 70 -9.00 2.33 -16.05
CA VAL A 70 -7.92 2.00 -15.11
C VAL A 70 -8.31 2.29 -13.66
N LEU A 71 -9.07 3.37 -13.38
CA LEU A 71 -9.53 3.66 -12.03
C LEU A 71 -10.55 2.64 -11.52
N LEU A 72 -11.47 2.18 -12.38
CA LEU A 72 -12.39 1.09 -12.03
C LEU A 72 -11.62 -0.20 -11.73
N SER A 73 -10.62 -0.53 -12.54
CA SER A 73 -9.76 -1.67 -12.26
C SER A 73 -8.94 -1.52 -10.98
N ASN A 74 -8.58 -0.31 -10.56
CA ASN A 74 -7.91 -0.11 -9.28
C ASN A 74 -8.87 -0.33 -8.10
N ILE A 75 -10.14 0.08 -8.21
CA ILE A 75 -11.16 -0.19 -7.18
C ILE A 75 -11.31 -1.70 -6.95
N ASP A 76 -11.34 -2.49 -8.02
CA ASP A 76 -11.43 -3.96 -7.93
C ASP A 76 -10.20 -4.57 -7.24
N ASP A 77 -9.03 -3.94 -7.38
CA ASP A 77 -7.83 -4.38 -6.67
C ASP A 77 -7.88 -4.03 -5.19
N GLU A 78 -8.45 -2.89 -4.77
CA GLU A 78 -8.59 -2.58 -3.34
C GLU A 78 -9.48 -3.59 -2.60
N GLU A 79 -10.54 -4.10 -3.24
CA GLU A 79 -11.35 -5.19 -2.68
C GLU A 79 -10.52 -6.47 -2.52
N LYS A 80 -9.64 -6.76 -3.48
CA LYS A 80 -8.72 -7.90 -3.44
C LYS A 80 -7.62 -7.73 -2.38
N HIS A 81 -7.11 -6.52 -2.21
CA HIS A 81 -6.15 -6.16 -1.18
C HIS A 81 -6.75 -6.37 0.21
N ASP A 82 -7.98 -5.90 0.43
CA ASP A 82 -8.72 -6.10 1.67
C ASP A 82 -8.87 -7.60 1.99
N ILE A 83 -9.29 -8.42 1.03
CA ILE A 83 -9.41 -9.87 1.21
C ILE A 83 -8.06 -10.49 1.59
N ALA A 84 -6.99 -10.15 0.86
CA ALA A 84 -5.66 -10.69 1.12
C ALA A 84 -5.17 -10.33 2.53
N LEU A 85 -5.23 -9.05 2.90
CA LEU A 85 -4.77 -8.59 4.22
C LEU A 85 -5.67 -9.09 5.36
N ASN A 86 -6.96 -9.35 5.12
CA ASN A 86 -7.82 -10.00 6.09
C ASN A 86 -7.46 -11.49 6.28
N HIS A 87 -7.02 -12.19 5.23
CA HIS A 87 -6.42 -13.52 5.41
C HIS A 87 -5.17 -13.48 6.28
N ALA A 88 -4.32 -12.45 6.15
CA ALA A 88 -3.18 -12.28 7.05
C ALA A 88 -3.61 -11.94 8.49
N ALA A 89 -4.61 -11.08 8.68
CA ALA A 89 -5.13 -10.72 10.00
C ALA A 89 -5.82 -11.90 10.71
N ALA A 90 -6.31 -12.89 9.97
CA ALA A 90 -6.87 -14.12 10.54
C ALA A 90 -5.82 -15.01 11.21
N VAL A 91 -4.55 -14.92 10.81
CA VAL A 91 -3.44 -15.73 11.35
C VAL A 91 -2.39 -14.92 12.10
N ILE A 92 -2.46 -13.58 12.06
CA ILE A 92 -1.60 -12.67 12.82
C ILE A 92 -2.48 -11.78 13.68
N ASP A 93 -2.56 -12.07 14.98
CA ASP A 93 -3.38 -11.28 15.91
C ASP A 93 -2.87 -9.83 16.02
N CYS A 94 -3.67 -8.90 15.50
CA CYS A 94 -3.49 -7.46 15.57
C CYS A 94 -4.66 -6.74 16.27
N SER A 95 -5.56 -7.49 16.92
CA SER A 95 -6.79 -6.99 17.55
C SER A 95 -6.55 -5.82 18.51
N LYS A 96 -5.44 -5.87 19.25
CA LYS A 96 -4.98 -4.80 20.16
C LYS A 96 -4.93 -3.41 19.51
N TYR A 97 -4.67 -3.30 18.21
CA TYR A 97 -4.47 -2.03 17.51
C TYR A 97 -5.69 -1.55 16.72
N GLU A 98 -6.74 -2.36 16.58
CA GLU A 98 -7.88 -2.06 15.70
C GLU A 98 -8.62 -0.77 16.11
N ARG A 99 -8.75 -0.51 17.42
CA ARG A 99 -9.36 0.73 17.91
C ARG A 99 -8.57 1.98 17.49
N GLU A 100 -7.25 1.91 17.51
CA GLU A 100 -6.38 3.03 17.10
C GLU A 100 -6.37 3.18 15.57
N ALA A 101 -6.39 2.07 14.84
CA ALA A 101 -6.53 2.05 13.38
C ALA A 101 -7.85 2.70 12.93
N GLU A 102 -8.95 2.47 13.65
CA GLU A 102 -10.24 3.13 13.40
C GLU A 102 -10.18 4.65 13.56
N VAL A 103 -9.45 5.15 14.56
CA VAL A 103 -9.24 6.60 14.73
C VAL A 103 -8.44 7.18 13.57
N ILE A 104 -7.40 6.47 13.11
CA ILE A 104 -6.60 6.87 11.94
C ILE A 104 -7.47 6.88 10.67
N LYS A 105 -8.27 5.82 10.46
CA LYS A 105 -9.24 5.73 9.35
C LYS A 105 -10.18 6.93 9.35
N LYS A 106 -10.77 7.24 10.50
CA LYS A 106 -11.66 8.40 10.63
C LYS A 106 -10.95 9.70 10.26
N ALA A 107 -9.71 9.90 10.71
CA ALA A 107 -8.95 11.10 10.36
C ALA A 107 -8.71 11.25 8.84
N TRP A 108 -8.51 10.15 8.11
CA TRP A 108 -8.41 10.16 6.65
C TRP A 108 -9.74 10.43 5.94
N LEU A 109 -10.84 9.88 6.47
CA LEU A 109 -12.18 10.12 5.96
C LEU A 109 -12.59 11.60 6.14
N ASP A 110 -12.37 12.15 7.34
CA ASP A 110 -12.71 13.52 7.70
C ASP A 110 -11.84 14.58 7.00
N LEU A 111 -10.66 14.20 6.50
CA LEU A 111 -9.77 15.14 5.83
C LEU A 111 -10.40 15.60 4.50
N ASP A 112 -10.80 16.87 4.46
CA ASP A 112 -11.40 17.50 3.28
C ASP A 112 -10.34 17.79 2.21
N ARG A 113 -10.07 16.82 1.34
CA ARG A 113 -9.18 16.96 0.18
C ARG A 113 -9.75 16.20 -0.98
N HIS A 114 -9.31 16.58 -2.19
CA HIS A 114 -9.70 15.88 -3.41
C HIS A 114 -9.48 14.37 -3.25
N PRO A 115 -10.48 13.51 -3.51
CA PRO A 115 -10.39 12.08 -3.22
C PRO A 115 -9.16 11.40 -3.85
N ILE A 116 -8.86 11.66 -5.13
CA ILE A 116 -7.66 11.09 -5.78
C ILE A 116 -6.34 11.54 -5.14
N LEU A 117 -6.28 12.75 -4.57
CA LEU A 117 -5.09 13.23 -3.88
C LEU A 117 -4.89 12.50 -2.55
N LYS A 118 -5.99 12.19 -1.84
CA LYS A 118 -5.94 11.36 -0.63
C LYS A 118 -5.44 9.97 -0.96
N THR A 119 -6.04 9.32 -1.96
CA THR A 119 -5.64 8.00 -2.46
C THR A 119 -4.14 7.96 -2.75
N VAL A 120 -3.63 8.85 -3.60
CA VAL A 120 -2.21 8.85 -4.00
C VAL A 120 -1.28 9.02 -2.81
N VAL A 121 -1.63 9.86 -1.84
CA VAL A 121 -0.78 10.04 -0.65
C VAL A 121 -0.78 8.80 0.24
N ILE A 122 -1.94 8.16 0.44
CA ILE A 122 -2.05 6.92 1.21
C ILE A 122 -1.24 5.82 0.52
N GLU A 123 -1.53 5.51 -0.74
CA GLU A 123 -0.84 4.47 -1.52
C GLU A 123 0.67 4.71 -1.57
N ARG A 124 1.08 5.90 -2.03
CA ARG A 124 2.49 6.21 -2.32
C ARG A 124 3.33 6.39 -1.08
N SER A 125 2.78 6.88 0.03
CA SER A 125 3.59 7.30 1.18
C SER A 125 3.17 6.71 2.52
N VAL A 126 2.09 5.91 2.54
CA VAL A 126 1.73 5.02 3.64
C VAL A 126 1.88 3.58 3.18
N PHE A 127 1.11 3.08 2.20
CA PHE A 127 1.18 1.67 1.80
C PHE A 127 2.52 1.25 1.21
N PHE A 128 3.20 2.10 0.44
CA PHE A 128 4.59 1.88 0.03
C PHE A 128 5.63 1.88 1.15
N VAL A 129 5.21 2.08 2.40
CA VAL A 129 6.03 1.82 3.60
C VAL A 129 5.54 0.56 4.32
N LEU A 130 4.22 0.39 4.46
CA LEU A 130 3.61 -0.78 5.11
C LEU A 130 3.91 -2.08 4.36
N LEU A 131 3.84 -2.08 3.03
CA LEU A 131 4.09 -3.27 2.20
C LEU A 131 5.56 -3.71 2.31
N PRO A 132 6.58 -2.83 2.23
CA PRO A 132 7.94 -3.18 2.63
C PRO A 132 8.08 -3.69 4.07
N ILE A 133 7.39 -3.11 5.06
CA ILE A 133 7.39 -3.63 6.44
C ILE A 133 6.95 -5.10 6.45
N PHE A 134 5.85 -5.43 5.79
CA PHE A 134 5.38 -6.81 5.63
C PHE A 134 6.42 -7.70 4.93
N ARG A 135 7.10 -7.16 3.90
CA ARG A 135 8.11 -7.91 3.14
C ARG A 135 9.40 -8.22 3.90
N TYR A 136 9.79 -7.40 4.88
CA TYR A 136 11.04 -7.60 5.63
C TYR A 136 10.86 -8.09 7.05
N LEU A 137 9.73 -7.79 7.67
CA LEU A 137 9.42 -8.12 9.05
C LEU A 137 8.32 -9.18 9.18
N GLY A 138 7.52 -9.40 8.12
CA GLY A 138 6.41 -10.36 8.11
C GLY A 138 6.83 -11.82 7.95
N SER A 139 5.86 -12.72 8.07
CA SER A 139 5.96 -14.15 7.76
C SER A 139 6.03 -14.40 6.25
N VAL A 140 6.40 -15.61 5.82
CA VAL A 140 6.51 -15.96 4.39
C VAL A 140 5.22 -15.65 3.62
N GLY A 141 4.05 -16.06 4.13
CA GLY A 141 2.76 -15.79 3.52
C GLY A 141 2.46 -14.29 3.39
N LEU A 142 2.72 -13.52 4.46
CA LEU A 142 2.50 -12.07 4.45
C LEU A 142 3.44 -11.34 3.48
N ARG A 143 4.72 -11.76 3.38
CA ARG A 143 5.68 -11.19 2.41
C ARG A 143 5.21 -11.36 0.98
N LYS A 144 4.63 -12.52 0.67
CA LYS A 144 4.09 -12.82 -0.67
C LYS A 144 2.88 -11.96 -0.98
N GLN A 145 1.87 -11.94 -0.11
CA GLN A 145 0.69 -11.11 -0.33
C GLN A 145 1.09 -9.63 -0.52
N ALA A 146 1.98 -9.12 0.33
CA ALA A 146 2.49 -7.76 0.20
C ALA A 146 3.23 -7.51 -1.13
N ALA A 147 3.89 -8.53 -1.70
CA ALA A 147 4.54 -8.43 -3.00
C ALA A 147 3.56 -8.46 -4.19
N GLU A 148 2.41 -9.11 -4.05
CA GLU A 148 1.31 -9.03 -5.03
C GLU A 148 0.71 -7.62 -5.01
N ILE A 149 0.26 -7.17 -3.83
CA ILE A 149 -0.33 -5.84 -3.61
C ILE A 149 0.62 -4.74 -4.09
N SER A 150 1.92 -4.84 -3.75
CA SER A 150 2.92 -3.84 -4.19
C SER A 150 2.97 -3.64 -5.70
N ARG A 151 2.63 -4.65 -6.52
CA ARG A 151 2.64 -4.51 -7.99
C ARG A 151 1.44 -3.72 -8.49
N ASP A 152 0.29 -3.92 -7.88
CA ASP A 152 -0.92 -3.14 -8.20
C ASP A 152 -0.75 -1.69 -7.75
N GLU A 153 -0.19 -1.48 -6.54
CA GLU A 153 0.10 -0.15 -6.00
C GLU A 153 1.09 0.67 -6.85
N VAL A 154 2.03 0.03 -7.57
CA VAL A 154 2.89 0.72 -8.55
C VAL A 154 2.06 1.33 -9.68
N ILE A 155 1.01 0.64 -10.11
CA ILE A 155 0.09 1.15 -11.13
C ILE A 155 -0.81 2.22 -10.53
N HIS A 156 -1.35 2.00 -9.32
CA HIS A 156 -2.26 2.95 -8.66
C HIS A 156 -1.58 4.30 -8.43
N THR A 157 -0.41 4.28 -7.80
CA THR A 157 0.37 5.50 -7.53
C THR A 157 0.82 6.20 -8.81
N SER A 158 1.16 5.46 -9.88
CA SER A 158 1.54 6.02 -11.18
C SER A 158 0.36 6.73 -11.86
N VAL A 159 -0.80 6.07 -11.91
CA VAL A 159 -2.05 6.62 -12.47
C VAL A 159 -2.53 7.82 -11.68
N GLY A 160 -2.68 7.67 -10.36
CA GLY A 160 -3.18 8.73 -9.51
C GLY A 160 -2.24 9.95 -9.49
N SER A 161 -0.91 9.75 -9.49
CA SER A 161 0.05 10.87 -9.57
C SER A 161 -0.08 11.63 -10.89
N LYS A 162 -0.31 10.93 -12.01
CA LYS A 162 -0.57 11.58 -13.29
C LYS A 162 -1.88 12.38 -13.25
N ILE A 163 -2.95 11.82 -12.71
CA ILE A 163 -4.24 12.54 -12.58
C ILE A 163 -4.08 13.77 -11.70
N CYS A 164 -3.37 13.66 -10.57
CA CYS A 164 -3.08 14.82 -9.72
C CYS A 164 -2.32 15.91 -10.50
N THR A 165 -1.38 15.52 -11.36
CA THR A 165 -0.63 16.46 -12.21
C THR A 165 -1.54 17.11 -13.25
N ASP A 166 -2.36 16.32 -13.95
CA ASP A 166 -3.29 16.80 -14.98
C ASP A 166 -4.37 17.74 -14.39
N LEU A 167 -4.73 17.54 -13.12
CA LEU A 167 -5.70 18.37 -12.38
C LEU A 167 -5.05 19.47 -11.51
N ASN A 168 -3.73 19.62 -11.55
CA ASN A 168 -2.95 20.55 -10.71
C ASN A 168 -3.26 20.42 -9.19
N LEU A 169 -3.47 19.19 -8.72
CA LEU A 169 -3.67 18.87 -7.32
C LEU A 169 -2.32 18.77 -6.61
N GLN A 170 -2.19 19.47 -5.49
CA GLN A 170 -0.97 19.48 -4.69
C GLN A 170 -1.28 19.16 -3.23
N GLY A 171 -0.38 18.42 -2.60
CA GLY A 171 -0.46 18.17 -1.17
C GLY A 171 -0.17 19.43 -0.36
N ASP A 172 -0.53 19.40 0.92
CA ASP A 172 -0.32 20.52 1.84
C ASP A 172 0.14 20.08 3.23
N LYS A 173 0.21 21.04 4.15
CA LYS A 173 0.70 20.82 5.52
C LYS A 173 -0.19 19.86 6.32
N GLN A 174 -1.51 19.91 6.17
CA GLN A 174 -2.43 19.05 6.93
C GLN A 174 -2.38 17.61 6.40
N LEU A 175 -2.42 17.44 5.08
CA LEU A 175 -2.30 16.12 4.45
C LEU A 175 -0.95 15.46 4.77
N ASN A 176 0.15 16.21 4.69
CA ASN A 176 1.47 15.70 5.07
C ASN A 176 1.58 15.39 6.56
N ALA A 177 0.96 16.19 7.43
CA ALA A 177 0.94 15.94 8.86
C ALA A 177 0.19 14.64 9.19
N LEU A 178 -0.96 14.38 8.54
CA LEU A 178 -1.72 13.15 8.73
C LEU A 178 -0.95 11.91 8.24
N ARG A 179 -0.34 11.98 7.06
CA ARG A 179 0.59 10.93 6.58
C ARG A 179 1.70 10.67 7.60
N ARG A 180 2.37 11.73 8.07
CA ARG A 180 3.48 11.61 9.04
C ARG A 180 3.02 10.94 10.33
N ALA A 181 1.87 11.36 10.87
CA ALA A 181 1.31 10.79 12.08
C ALA A 181 0.94 9.31 11.90
N THR A 182 0.34 8.96 10.75
CA THR A 182 -0.01 7.58 10.41
C THR A 182 1.22 6.67 10.41
N VAL A 183 2.28 7.04 9.69
CA VAL A 183 3.51 6.23 9.64
C VAL A 183 4.23 6.23 10.98
N ALA A 184 4.30 7.37 11.67
CA ALA A 184 4.92 7.45 13.00
C ALA A 184 4.25 6.51 14.01
N TRP A 185 2.92 6.40 13.97
CA TRP A 185 2.16 5.47 14.79
C TRP A 185 2.49 4.00 14.48
N VAL A 186 2.65 3.64 13.20
CA VAL A 186 3.00 2.26 12.80
C VAL A 186 4.34 1.84 13.37
N VAL A 187 5.35 2.71 13.31
CA VAL A 187 6.72 2.38 13.71
C VAL A 187 7.05 2.81 15.14
N ASP A 188 6.05 3.07 15.96
CA ASP A 188 6.27 3.73 17.25
C ASP A 188 7.09 2.87 18.24
N SER A 189 6.99 1.56 18.14
CA SER A 189 7.76 0.61 18.96
C SER A 189 9.24 0.51 18.60
N LEU A 190 9.66 1.05 17.45
CA LEU A 190 11.06 1.04 17.03
C LEU A 190 11.87 2.18 17.66
N HIS A 191 13.18 1.95 17.80
CA HIS A 191 14.15 2.99 18.14
C HIS A 191 14.50 3.84 16.91
N GLY A 192 15.01 5.05 17.13
CA GLY A 192 15.39 5.98 16.05
C GLY A 192 16.30 5.34 15.01
N GLN A 193 17.55 5.05 15.41
CA GLN A 193 18.51 4.29 14.62
C GLN A 193 18.69 2.88 15.19
N SER A 194 19.04 1.95 14.32
CA SER A 194 19.29 0.53 14.62
C SER A 194 20.31 0.00 13.63
N ASP A 195 21.17 -0.93 14.06
CA ASP A 195 22.13 -1.63 13.19
C ASP A 195 21.40 -2.39 12.08
N ASP A 196 20.23 -2.95 12.42
CA ASP A 196 19.28 -3.46 11.46
C ASP A 196 18.37 -2.32 11.01
N LYS A 197 18.60 -1.81 9.79
CA LYS A 197 17.83 -0.68 9.22
C LYS A 197 16.33 -0.94 9.16
N PHE A 198 15.88 -2.19 9.06
CA PHE A 198 14.44 -2.51 9.03
C PHE A 198 13.78 -2.41 10.41
N LEU A 199 14.59 -2.33 11.48
CA LEU A 199 14.16 -2.05 12.85
C LEU A 199 14.44 -0.59 13.26
N SER A 200 14.72 0.30 12.30
CA SER A 200 14.90 1.75 12.53
C SER A 200 13.61 2.53 12.24
N LYS A 201 13.12 3.28 13.24
CA LYS A 201 12.03 4.25 13.10
C LYS A 201 12.36 5.31 12.05
N ASP A 202 13.59 5.83 12.08
CA ASP A 202 14.04 6.88 11.16
C ASP A 202 14.05 6.40 9.71
N PHE A 203 14.45 5.15 9.46
CA PHE A 203 14.45 4.56 8.12
C PHE A 203 13.04 4.61 7.50
N TRP A 204 12.02 4.13 8.20
CA TRP A 204 10.65 4.08 7.67
C TRP A 204 10.04 5.48 7.52
N GLN A 205 10.25 6.37 8.50
CA GLN A 205 9.75 7.74 8.44
C GLN A 205 10.39 8.55 7.30
N ASN A 206 11.70 8.39 7.07
CA ASN A 206 12.41 9.05 5.98
C ASN A 206 11.95 8.53 4.62
N ASN A 207 11.73 7.23 4.46
CA ASN A 207 11.18 6.67 3.23
C ASN A 207 9.76 7.21 2.94
N SER A 208 8.87 7.23 3.94
CA SER A 208 7.54 7.86 3.79
C SER A 208 7.62 9.32 3.36
N LYS A 209 8.54 10.09 3.98
CA LYS A 209 8.77 11.50 3.66
C LYS A 209 9.27 11.66 2.22
N ASN A 210 10.26 10.89 1.80
CA ASN A 210 10.81 10.96 0.44
C ASN A 210 9.74 10.62 -0.60
N LEU A 211 8.98 9.54 -0.37
CA LEU A 211 7.85 9.16 -1.22
C LEU A 211 6.78 10.26 -1.33
N TYR A 212 6.52 10.98 -0.24
CA TYR A 212 5.59 12.11 -0.28
C TYR A 212 6.08 13.24 -1.19
N TYR A 213 7.33 13.66 -1.07
CA TYR A 213 7.86 14.84 -1.77
C TYR A 213 8.39 14.56 -3.18
N THR A 214 9.04 13.43 -3.40
CA THR A 214 9.74 13.12 -4.65
C THR A 214 9.11 11.96 -5.41
N GLY A 215 8.21 11.20 -4.77
CA GLY A 215 7.69 9.95 -5.32
C GLY A 215 8.73 8.83 -5.37
N GLN A 216 9.88 9.00 -4.69
CA GLN A 216 10.98 8.03 -4.72
C GLN A 216 11.36 7.62 -3.30
N ALA A 217 11.77 6.35 -3.15
CA ALA A 217 12.40 5.81 -1.96
C ALA A 217 13.69 5.07 -2.37
N PRO A 218 14.82 5.79 -2.49
CA PRO A 218 16.10 5.20 -2.91
C PRO A 218 16.53 4.03 -2.01
N ASP A 219 16.25 4.13 -0.71
CA ASP A 219 16.66 3.12 0.28
C ASP A 219 15.76 1.88 0.28
N LEU A 220 14.62 1.94 -0.43
CA LEU A 220 13.72 0.80 -0.67
C LEU A 220 14.00 0.12 -2.01
N VAL A 221 15.04 0.49 -2.76
CA VAL A 221 15.39 -0.18 -4.03
C VAL A 221 15.70 -1.67 -3.82
N GLU A 222 16.27 -2.04 -2.68
CA GLU A 222 16.50 -3.44 -2.30
C GLU A 222 15.20 -4.25 -2.20
N THR A 223 14.05 -3.59 -1.97
CA THR A 223 12.75 -4.26 -1.97
C THR A 223 12.37 -4.77 -3.36
N ARG A 224 13.05 -4.35 -4.44
CA ARG A 224 12.79 -4.90 -5.78
C ARG A 224 13.20 -6.35 -5.92
N ALA A 225 14.17 -6.83 -5.13
CA ALA A 225 14.51 -8.24 -5.08
C ALA A 225 13.52 -8.96 -4.16
N SER A 226 12.69 -9.87 -4.69
CA SER A 226 11.99 -10.81 -3.82
C SER A 226 13.03 -11.78 -3.24
N ARG A 227 13.09 -11.90 -1.90
CA ARG A 227 13.70 -13.08 -1.29
C ARG A 227 12.75 -14.23 -1.57
N MET A 228 12.91 -14.92 -2.69
CA MET A 228 12.20 -16.17 -2.96
C MET A 228 12.66 -17.18 -1.90
N PRO A 229 11.78 -17.64 -1.00
CA PRO A 229 12.16 -18.71 -0.09
C PRO A 229 12.43 -19.99 -0.89
N ALA A 230 13.30 -20.86 -0.40
CA ALA A 230 13.54 -22.13 -1.06
C ALA A 230 12.25 -22.97 -1.06
N PHE A 231 12.00 -23.70 -2.16
CA PHE A 231 10.76 -24.47 -2.37
C PHE A 231 10.43 -25.43 -1.22
N PHE A 232 11.46 -25.95 -0.52
CA PHE A 232 11.31 -26.91 0.58
C PHE A 232 11.02 -26.25 1.95
N GLU A 233 11.10 -24.92 2.05
CA GLU A 233 10.92 -24.16 3.30
C GLU A 233 9.57 -23.45 3.37
N THR A 234 8.72 -23.59 2.34
CA THR A 234 7.44 -22.87 2.22
C THR A 234 6.27 -23.83 2.13
N ASN A 235 5.20 -23.57 2.88
CA ASN A 235 3.95 -24.32 2.75
C ASN A 235 3.38 -24.15 1.34
N ALA A 236 2.84 -25.22 0.74
CA ALA A 236 2.26 -25.17 -0.59
C ALA A 236 1.13 -24.13 -0.73
N ILE A 237 0.38 -23.87 0.35
CA ILE A 237 -0.66 -22.83 0.42
C ILE A 237 -0.03 -21.44 0.20
N ASP A 238 1.18 -21.23 0.68
CA ASP A 238 1.90 -19.96 0.55
C ASP A 238 2.61 -19.83 -0.81
N LEU A 239 2.58 -20.81 -1.72
CA LEU A 239 3.18 -20.67 -3.06
C LEU A 239 2.33 -19.83 -4.02
N PRO A 240 2.93 -18.99 -4.90
CA PRO A 240 2.18 -18.19 -5.88
C PRO A 240 1.20 -19.03 -6.68
N GLN A 241 -0.05 -18.59 -6.70
CA GLN A 241 -1.10 -19.17 -7.53
C GLN A 241 -1.47 -18.13 -8.59
N TYR A 242 -1.31 -18.53 -9.85
CA TYR A 242 -1.71 -17.73 -11.00
C TYR A 242 -2.92 -18.40 -11.66
N ILE A 243 -3.85 -17.60 -12.15
CA ILE A 243 -4.99 -18.04 -12.98
C ILE A 243 -4.57 -17.95 -14.44
#